data_AF-A0A6M0R801-F1
#
_entry.id   AF-A0A6M0R801-F1
#
_cell.length_a   1.000
_cell.length_b   1.000
_cell.length_c   1.000
_cell.angle_alpha   90.00
_cell.angle_beta   90.00
_cell.angle_gamma   90.00
#
_symmetry.space_group_name_H-M   'P 1'
#
loop_
_entity.id
_entity.type
_entity.pdbx_description
1 polymer ?
#
loop_
_entity_poly.entity_id
_entity_poly.type
_entity_poly.pdbx_seq_one_letter_code
_entity_poly.pdbx_strand_id
1 'polypeptide(L)'
;MEVNLSENLKKQVIYEIRKNVELLILKYERNSIKKEEYDEILFFCSELLNQKLLEEYEEDIKEIVIYILSDFKCDIYEKKYDNFKFIGMFKGIGSIAFSINNIHKKYNNFKNFSKFFDEMFIMYSKSYFKTLINKPLTLIDYDVIHGVSGILYYLLDYVDREHDQVIIELIQYLINLTEDKEYKGFKVINFHIEKEQQFLDVEKMEQPDGHVNFGFSHGMMGPLIVLSKARYLKYNIKGLDEAIKILRKLYEKFLIIDDGVLKYPTQLPFKYYINNEFANGSFNAGWCYGNTGIVRGLMKTASYLYLEDEYYYYKEELLKIINQPIEKYNFNETILCHGYASIVEIQISAYKETKDKRFLDTLERNLLKLIKEHNKSIQNKENKHEEDFSLLEGIGGITLTLLNAITLDLTFNKILMID
;
A
#
# COMPACT_ATOMS: atom_id res chain seq x y z
N MET A 1 -24.23 9.69 2.11
CA MET A 1 -23.79 10.14 0.76
C MET A 1 -23.64 8.85 -0.03
N GLU A 2 -24.60 8.52 -0.88
CA GLU A 2 -24.70 7.16 -1.46
C GLU A 2 -23.99 7.08 -2.81
N VAL A 3 -23.20 6.03 -3.01
CA VAL A 3 -22.72 5.63 -4.34
C VAL A 3 -23.93 5.09 -5.11
N ASN A 4 -24.24 5.71 -6.25
CA ASN A 4 -25.39 5.32 -7.04
C ASN A 4 -25.04 4.12 -7.95
N LEU A 5 -25.00 2.93 -7.37
CA LEU A 5 -24.86 1.66 -8.10
C LEU A 5 -26.24 1.10 -8.47
N SER A 6 -26.35 0.42 -9.59
CA SER A 6 -27.58 -0.33 -9.91
C SER A 6 -27.92 -1.36 -8.83
N GLU A 7 -29.21 -1.53 -8.53
CA GLU A 7 -29.68 -2.48 -7.50
C GLU A 7 -29.24 -3.92 -7.77
N ASN A 8 -29.12 -4.31 -9.04
CA ASN A 8 -28.61 -5.63 -9.40
C ASN A 8 -27.12 -5.76 -9.06
N LEU A 9 -26.31 -4.75 -9.36
CA LEU A 9 -24.88 -4.77 -9.00
C LEU A 9 -24.70 -4.78 -7.49
N LYS A 10 -25.43 -3.97 -6.74
CA LYS A 10 -25.37 -3.99 -5.27
C LYS A 10 -25.60 -5.39 -4.71
N LYS A 11 -26.62 -6.10 -5.20
CA LYS A 11 -26.89 -7.50 -4.78
C LYS A 11 -25.73 -8.44 -5.09
N GLN A 12 -25.12 -8.32 -6.28
CA GLN A 12 -23.95 -9.14 -6.65
C GLN A 12 -22.74 -8.85 -5.76
N VAL A 13 -22.44 -7.57 -5.52
CA VAL A 13 -21.36 -7.15 -4.62
C VAL A 13 -21.58 -7.71 -3.22
N ILE A 14 -22.78 -7.56 -2.66
CA ILE A 14 -23.12 -8.07 -1.33
C ILE A 14 -22.98 -9.60 -1.28
N TYR A 15 -23.43 -10.30 -2.32
CA TYR A 15 -23.30 -11.75 -2.41
C TYR A 15 -21.82 -12.21 -2.37
N GLU A 16 -20.95 -11.60 -3.18
CA GLU A 16 -19.52 -11.96 -3.19
C GLU A 16 -18.84 -11.63 -1.86
N ILE A 17 -19.17 -10.50 -1.22
CA ILE A 17 -18.64 -10.16 0.11
C ILE A 17 -19.00 -11.25 1.12
N ARG A 18 -20.28 -11.60 1.22
CA ARG A 18 -20.78 -12.59 2.18
C ARG A 18 -20.16 -13.96 1.96
N LYS A 19 -20.11 -14.41 0.71
CA LYS A 19 -19.46 -15.66 0.32
C LYS A 19 -18.01 -15.72 0.79
N ASN A 20 -17.25 -14.63 0.65
CA ASN A 20 -15.85 -14.60 1.09
C ASN A 20 -15.71 -14.57 2.62
N VAL A 21 -16.63 -13.92 3.34
CA VAL A 21 -16.68 -13.98 4.81
C VAL A 21 -17.02 -15.40 5.28
N GLU A 22 -17.99 -16.06 4.65
CA GLU A 22 -18.36 -17.44 4.95
C GLU A 22 -17.19 -18.41 4.70
N LEU A 23 -16.39 -18.20 3.65
CA LEU A 23 -15.16 -18.97 3.41
C LEU A 23 -14.16 -18.84 4.57
N LEU A 24 -13.99 -17.64 5.14
CA LEU A 24 -13.14 -17.43 6.30
C LEU A 24 -13.67 -18.18 7.54
N ILE A 25 -14.98 -18.07 7.79
CA ILE A 25 -15.63 -18.75 8.91
C ILE A 25 -15.46 -20.27 8.78
N LEU A 26 -15.70 -20.83 7.59
CA LEU A 26 -15.47 -22.25 7.33
C LEU A 26 -14.01 -22.66 7.53
N LYS A 27 -13.05 -21.80 7.15
CA LYS A 27 -11.61 -22.04 7.38
C LYS A 27 -11.29 -22.09 8.87
N TYR A 28 -11.92 -21.21 9.67
CA TYR A 28 -11.82 -21.20 11.13
C TYR A 28 -12.44 -22.46 11.76
N GLU A 29 -13.67 -22.81 11.41
CA GLU A 29 -14.38 -23.99 11.94
C GLU A 29 -13.63 -25.30 11.66
N ARG A 30 -12.93 -25.38 10.52
CA ARG A 30 -12.09 -26.52 10.15
C ARG A 30 -10.74 -26.56 10.86
N ASN A 31 -10.43 -25.58 11.71
CA ASN A 31 -9.12 -25.39 12.35
C ASN A 31 -7.98 -25.36 11.32
N SER A 32 -8.22 -24.71 10.18
CA SER A 32 -7.29 -24.69 9.04
C SER A 32 -6.58 -23.35 8.84
N ILE A 33 -6.85 -22.38 9.71
CA ILE A 33 -6.08 -21.13 9.76
C ILE A 33 -4.70 -21.44 10.34
N LYS A 34 -3.65 -21.16 9.56
CA LYS A 34 -2.28 -21.35 10.01
C LYS A 34 -1.73 -20.09 10.65
N LYS A 35 -0.79 -20.27 11.57
CA LYS A 35 -0.18 -19.17 12.33
C LYS A 35 0.50 -18.14 11.43
N GLU A 36 1.06 -18.57 10.30
CA GLU A 36 1.68 -17.69 9.31
C GLU A 36 0.71 -16.76 8.57
N GLU A 37 -0.60 -16.99 8.68
CA GLU A 37 -1.71 -16.21 8.09
C GLU A 37 -2.39 -15.28 9.12
N TYR A 38 -2.03 -15.38 10.42
CA TYR A 38 -2.74 -14.68 11.49
C TYR A 38 -2.73 -13.17 11.36
N ASP A 39 -1.62 -12.58 10.94
CA ASP A 39 -1.49 -11.13 10.73
C ASP A 39 -2.38 -10.64 9.59
N GLU A 40 -2.45 -11.39 8.49
CA GLU A 40 -3.27 -11.06 7.32
C GLU A 40 -4.77 -11.23 7.61
N ILE A 41 -5.16 -12.32 8.27
CA ILE A 41 -6.56 -12.55 8.67
C ILE A 41 -6.98 -11.55 9.74
N LEU A 42 -6.11 -11.25 10.71
CA LEU A 42 -6.41 -10.23 11.73
C LEU A 42 -6.63 -8.87 11.07
N PHE A 43 -5.81 -8.50 10.08
CA PHE A 43 -6.00 -7.26 9.33
C PHE A 43 -7.35 -7.25 8.60
N PHE A 44 -7.66 -8.32 7.88
CA PHE A 44 -8.93 -8.46 7.18
C PHE A 44 -10.13 -8.33 8.14
N CYS A 45 -10.16 -9.10 9.22
CA CYS A 45 -11.20 -9.01 10.25
C CYS A 45 -11.28 -7.63 10.90
N SER A 46 -10.13 -6.96 11.13
CA SER A 46 -10.11 -5.63 11.75
C SER A 46 -10.91 -4.60 10.96
N GLU A 47 -10.95 -4.74 9.63
CA GLU A 47 -11.73 -3.87 8.73
C GLU A 47 -13.20 -4.31 8.68
N LEU A 48 -13.50 -5.61 8.71
CA LEU A 48 -14.87 -6.16 8.68
C LEU A 48 -15.69 -5.90 9.96
N LEU A 49 -15.05 -5.77 11.12
CA LEU A 49 -15.75 -5.53 12.39
C LEU A 49 -16.57 -4.23 12.37
N ASN A 50 -17.74 -4.22 13.03
CA ASN A 50 -18.65 -3.08 13.12
C ASN A 50 -19.17 -2.59 11.76
N GLN A 51 -19.36 -3.52 10.82
CA GLN A 51 -19.89 -3.25 9.49
C GLN A 51 -21.35 -3.64 9.41
N LYS A 52 -22.25 -2.66 9.20
CA LYS A 52 -23.70 -2.90 9.15
C LYS A 52 -24.11 -3.97 8.12
N LEU A 53 -23.38 -4.06 7.00
CA LEU A 53 -23.64 -5.07 5.96
C LEU A 53 -23.41 -6.52 6.45
N LEU A 54 -22.57 -6.66 7.48
CA LEU A 54 -22.07 -7.92 8.02
C LEU A 54 -22.54 -8.16 9.47
N GLU A 55 -23.61 -7.48 9.91
CA GLU A 55 -24.14 -7.60 11.28
C GLU A 55 -24.44 -9.06 11.66
N GLU A 56 -24.86 -9.90 10.72
CA GLU A 56 -25.14 -11.32 10.95
C GLU A 56 -23.88 -12.18 11.16
N TYR A 57 -22.69 -11.71 10.74
CA TYR A 57 -21.41 -12.40 10.88
C TYR A 57 -20.52 -11.78 11.97
N GLU A 58 -21.00 -10.75 12.66
CA GLU A 58 -20.21 -9.95 13.61
C GLU A 58 -19.65 -10.81 14.75
N GLU A 59 -20.43 -11.75 15.27
CA GLU A 59 -19.96 -12.64 16.35
C GLU A 59 -18.93 -13.66 15.85
N ASP A 60 -19.13 -14.27 14.68
CA ASP A 60 -18.14 -15.19 14.08
C ASP A 60 -16.80 -14.48 13.83
N ILE A 61 -16.84 -13.25 13.29
CA ILE A 61 -15.63 -12.45 13.05
C ILE A 61 -14.93 -12.13 14.39
N LYS A 62 -15.69 -11.80 15.45
CA LYS A 62 -15.13 -11.58 16.79
C LYS A 62 -14.48 -12.84 17.35
N GLU A 63 -15.08 -14.01 17.17
CA GLU A 63 -14.52 -15.28 17.62
C GLU A 63 -13.16 -15.55 16.97
N ILE A 64 -13.04 -15.33 15.65
CA ILE A 64 -11.78 -15.46 14.91
C ILE A 64 -10.73 -14.47 15.43
N VAL A 65 -11.10 -13.21 15.66
CA VAL A 65 -10.20 -12.21 16.23
C VAL A 65 -9.75 -12.63 17.62
N ILE A 66 -10.67 -13.04 18.50
CA ILE A 66 -10.34 -13.49 19.85
C ILE A 66 -9.42 -14.72 19.82
N TYR A 67 -9.65 -15.67 18.90
CA TYR A 67 -8.79 -16.82 18.69
C TYR A 67 -7.34 -16.39 18.39
N ILE A 68 -7.14 -15.54 17.38
CA ILE A 68 -5.81 -15.05 16.99
C ILE A 68 -5.15 -14.26 18.13
N LEU A 69 -5.89 -13.33 18.74
CA LEU A 69 -5.35 -12.49 19.81
C LEU A 69 -5.02 -13.30 21.08
N SER A 70 -5.76 -14.38 21.35
CA SER A 70 -5.48 -15.29 22.46
C SER A 70 -4.19 -16.07 22.24
N ASP A 71 -3.92 -16.52 21.01
CA ASP A 71 -2.67 -17.19 20.67
C ASP A 71 -1.47 -16.23 20.77
N PHE A 72 -1.59 -15.00 20.23
CA PHE A 72 -0.56 -13.95 20.42
C PHE A 72 -0.31 -13.65 21.89
N LYS A 73 -1.37 -13.58 22.70
CA LYS A 73 -1.25 -13.41 24.14
C LYS A 73 -0.42 -14.55 24.73
N CYS A 74 -0.75 -15.81 24.44
CA CYS A 74 0.02 -16.97 24.92
C CYS A 74 1.50 -16.87 24.56
N ASP A 75 1.83 -16.56 23.29
CA ASP A 75 3.21 -16.37 22.86
C ASP A 75 3.94 -15.28 23.65
N ILE A 76 3.30 -14.14 23.90
CA ILE A 76 3.89 -13.04 24.65
C ILE A 76 4.17 -13.46 26.10
N TYR A 77 3.22 -14.12 26.78
CA TYR A 77 3.40 -14.59 28.16
C TYR A 77 4.48 -15.67 28.27
N GLU A 78 4.57 -16.55 27.28
CA GLU A 78 5.60 -17.59 27.19
C GLU A 78 6.93 -17.08 26.62
N LYS A 79 7.02 -15.80 26.26
CA LYS A 79 8.19 -15.14 25.65
C LYS A 79 8.65 -15.78 24.34
N LYS A 80 7.73 -16.35 23.56
CA LYS A 80 7.97 -16.96 22.25
C LYS A 80 7.98 -15.91 21.13
N TYR A 81 8.84 -14.90 21.25
CA TYR A 81 8.87 -13.77 20.30
C TYR A 81 9.27 -14.17 18.87
N ASP A 82 9.98 -15.29 18.71
CA ASP A 82 10.35 -15.85 17.40
C ASP A 82 9.14 -16.28 16.55
N ASN A 83 7.96 -16.40 17.17
CA ASN A 83 6.71 -16.68 16.45
C ASN A 83 6.16 -15.45 15.71
N PHE A 84 6.65 -14.25 16.02
CA PHE A 84 6.27 -13.02 15.32
C PHE A 84 7.22 -12.74 14.17
N LYS A 85 6.65 -12.39 13.02
CA LYS A 85 7.43 -11.87 11.89
C LYS A 85 7.69 -10.37 12.10
N PHE A 86 8.89 -9.94 11.75
CA PHE A 86 9.35 -8.56 11.88
C PHE A 86 9.73 -8.01 10.50
N ILE A 87 8.70 -7.72 9.69
CA ILE A 87 8.85 -7.44 8.26
C ILE A 87 7.95 -6.27 7.84
N GLY A 88 8.47 -5.05 7.92
CA GLY A 88 7.82 -3.85 7.42
C GLY A 88 6.42 -3.59 7.96
N MET A 89 5.60 -2.93 7.14
CA MET A 89 4.26 -2.48 7.52
C MET A 89 3.18 -3.51 7.12
N PHE A 90 3.36 -4.23 6.01
CA PHE A 90 2.32 -5.09 5.44
C PHE A 90 2.27 -6.51 6.02
N LYS A 91 3.28 -6.93 6.79
CA LYS A 91 3.37 -8.29 7.33
C LYS A 91 3.91 -8.29 8.76
N GLY A 92 3.57 -9.33 9.50
CA GLY A 92 4.00 -9.52 10.88
C GLY A 92 3.58 -8.37 11.79
N ILE A 93 4.51 -7.91 12.62
CA ILE A 93 4.22 -6.94 13.68
C ILE A 93 3.63 -5.62 13.17
N GLY A 94 4.01 -5.15 11.98
CA GLY A 94 3.47 -3.92 11.40
C GLY A 94 1.99 -4.06 11.05
N SER A 95 1.61 -5.16 10.40
CA SER A 95 0.22 -5.47 10.08
C SER A 95 -0.61 -5.69 11.35
N ILE A 96 -0.05 -6.41 12.33
CA ILE A 96 -0.72 -6.63 13.63
C ILE A 96 -0.96 -5.31 14.36
N ALA A 97 0.04 -4.42 14.42
CA ALA A 97 -0.09 -3.11 15.06
C ALA A 97 -1.19 -2.28 14.38
N PHE A 98 -1.22 -2.24 13.05
CA PHE A 98 -2.28 -1.59 12.28
C PHE A 98 -3.67 -2.14 12.60
N SER A 99 -3.79 -3.48 12.62
CA SER A 99 -5.04 -4.19 12.89
C SER A 99 -5.58 -3.90 14.29
N ILE A 100 -4.71 -3.95 15.30
CA ILE A 100 -5.11 -3.67 16.70
C ILE A 100 -5.46 -2.20 16.87
N ASN A 101 -4.78 -1.28 16.19
CA ASN A 101 -5.13 0.14 16.20
C ASN A 101 -6.53 0.37 15.62
N ASN A 102 -6.87 -0.31 14.51
CA ASN A 102 -8.20 -0.29 13.91
C ASN A 102 -9.27 -0.82 14.87
N ILE A 103 -9.04 -1.97 15.49
CA ILE A 103 -9.95 -2.56 16.49
C ILE A 103 -10.11 -1.61 17.70
N HIS A 104 -9.01 -1.04 18.18
CA HIS A 104 -9.01 -0.10 19.31
C HIS A 104 -9.90 1.11 19.03
N LYS A 105 -9.81 1.70 17.83
CA LYS A 105 -10.67 2.82 17.42
C LYS A 105 -12.15 2.46 17.41
N LYS A 106 -12.50 1.21 17.08
CA LYS A 106 -13.89 0.74 17.01
C LYS A 106 -14.51 0.43 18.38
N TYR A 107 -13.75 -0.19 19.30
CA TYR A 107 -14.31 -0.71 20.57
C TYR A 107 -13.77 -0.04 21.85
N ASN A 108 -12.78 0.86 21.77
CA ASN A 108 -12.19 1.64 22.87
C ASN A 108 -11.71 0.84 24.11
N ASN A 109 -11.50 -0.47 23.98
CA ASN A 109 -11.14 -1.40 25.06
C ASN A 109 -9.76 -2.08 24.87
N PHE A 110 -9.06 -1.83 23.75
CA PHE A 110 -7.75 -2.42 23.42
C PHE A 110 -6.55 -1.49 23.67
N LYS A 111 -6.71 -0.38 24.39
CA LYS A 111 -5.65 0.66 24.51
C LYS A 111 -4.28 0.11 24.93
N ASN A 112 -4.23 -0.71 25.99
CA ASN A 112 -2.96 -1.27 26.48
C ASN A 112 -2.34 -2.25 25.49
N PHE A 113 -3.17 -3.05 24.82
CA PHE A 113 -2.70 -4.04 23.84
C PHE A 113 -2.22 -3.36 22.56
N SER A 114 -2.92 -2.33 22.09
CA SER A 114 -2.45 -1.44 21.01
C SER A 114 -1.09 -0.85 21.34
N LYS A 115 -0.96 -0.22 22.53
CA LYS A 115 0.31 0.38 22.96
C LYS A 115 1.46 -0.62 22.98
N PHE A 116 1.22 -1.87 23.41
CA PHE A 116 2.24 -2.92 23.40
C PHE A 116 2.76 -3.23 21.99
N PHE A 117 1.86 -3.39 21.01
CA PHE A 117 2.27 -3.64 19.63
C PHE A 117 2.92 -2.41 18.97
N ASP A 118 2.49 -1.20 19.33
CA ASP A 118 3.16 0.05 18.93
C ASP A 118 4.61 0.05 19.42
N GLU A 119 4.84 -0.24 20.71
CA GLU A 119 6.18 -0.32 21.30
C GLU A 119 7.03 -1.43 20.67
N MET A 120 6.45 -2.60 20.40
CA MET A 120 7.14 -3.69 19.68
C MET A 120 7.56 -3.25 18.28
N PHE A 121 6.69 -2.55 17.54
CA PHE A 121 7.02 -2.08 16.20
C PHE A 121 8.09 -0.98 16.22
N ILE A 122 8.11 -0.14 17.25
CA ILE A 122 9.18 0.85 17.47
C ILE A 122 10.51 0.16 17.80
N MET A 123 10.51 -0.88 18.62
CA MET A 123 11.71 -1.67 18.92
C MET A 123 12.26 -2.37 17.67
N TYR A 124 11.36 -2.91 16.84
CA TYR A 124 11.71 -3.43 15.52
C TYR A 124 12.35 -2.35 14.66
N SER A 125 11.73 -1.17 14.57
CA SER A 125 12.21 -0.05 13.75
C SER A 125 13.63 0.37 14.13
N LYS A 126 13.92 0.45 15.45
CA LYS A 126 15.27 0.74 15.97
C LYS A 126 16.28 -0.34 15.58
N SER A 127 15.88 -1.60 15.63
CA SER A 127 16.74 -2.73 15.28
C SER A 127 16.98 -2.80 13.79
N TYR A 128 15.93 -2.58 12.99
CA TYR A 128 15.97 -2.55 11.54
C TYR A 128 16.87 -1.43 11.03
N PHE A 129 16.77 -0.21 11.58
CA PHE A 129 17.65 0.91 11.23
C PHE A 129 19.14 0.54 11.37
N LYS A 130 19.52 -0.17 12.45
CA LYS A 130 20.91 -0.61 12.64
C LYS A 130 21.40 -1.56 11.54
N THR A 131 20.50 -2.34 10.94
CA THR A 131 20.83 -3.24 9.81
C THR A 131 20.98 -2.51 8.49
N LEU A 132 20.43 -1.30 8.36
CA LEU A 132 20.55 -0.47 7.15
C LEU A 132 21.94 0.15 7.03
N ILE A 133 22.62 0.35 8.15
CA ILE A 133 23.94 0.96 8.20
C ILE A 133 24.97 -0.04 7.64
N ASN A 134 25.79 0.43 6.70
CA ASN A 134 26.91 -0.31 6.08
C ASN A 134 26.55 -1.51 5.18
N LYS A 135 25.33 -1.58 4.65
CA LYS A 135 24.99 -2.56 3.61
C LYS A 135 24.68 -1.90 2.26
N PRO A 136 24.86 -2.63 1.14
CA PRO A 136 24.38 -2.17 -0.17
C PRO A 136 22.86 -1.98 -0.17
N LEU A 137 22.39 -0.92 -0.83
CA LEU A 137 20.97 -0.59 -0.93
C LEU A 137 20.21 -1.63 -1.75
N THR A 138 19.08 -2.10 -1.21
CA THR A 138 18.09 -2.90 -1.94
C THR A 138 16.73 -2.20 -1.92
N LEU A 139 15.79 -2.60 -2.79
CA LEU A 139 14.44 -2.03 -2.83
C LEU A 139 13.73 -2.13 -1.48
N ILE A 140 13.84 -3.29 -0.81
CA ILE A 140 13.17 -3.58 0.46
C ILE A 140 13.65 -2.73 1.63
N ASP A 141 14.73 -1.97 1.46
CA ASP A 141 15.28 -1.13 2.52
C ASP A 141 14.50 0.16 2.70
N TYR A 142 14.00 0.74 1.61
CA TYR A 142 13.30 2.03 1.65
C TYR A 142 11.84 1.93 1.24
N ASP A 143 11.38 0.79 0.75
CA ASP A 143 10.05 0.64 0.17
C ASP A 143 8.88 0.82 1.17
N VAL A 144 7.66 0.77 0.63
CA VAL A 144 6.41 0.88 1.40
C VAL A 144 6.04 -0.44 2.09
N ILE A 145 6.41 -1.58 1.50
CA ILE A 145 5.97 -2.91 1.95
C ILE A 145 6.77 -3.38 3.17
N HIS A 146 8.10 -3.39 3.03
CA HIS A 146 9.09 -3.97 3.93
C HIS A 146 9.93 -2.90 4.65
N GLY A 147 10.16 -1.77 3.98
CA GLY A 147 11.23 -0.84 4.29
C GLY A 147 10.81 0.37 5.11
N VAL A 148 11.74 1.33 5.13
CA VAL A 148 11.66 2.54 5.95
C VAL A 148 10.40 3.36 5.65
N SER A 149 9.91 3.40 4.41
CA SER A 149 8.74 4.24 4.09
C SER A 149 7.47 3.71 4.75
N GLY A 150 7.19 2.41 4.69
CA GLY A 150 6.04 1.84 5.39
C GLY A 150 6.12 2.06 6.91
N ILE A 151 7.30 1.78 7.48
CA ILE A 151 7.56 1.99 8.91
C ILE A 151 7.31 3.45 9.31
N LEU A 152 7.91 4.41 8.61
CA LEU A 152 7.73 5.83 8.89
C LEU A 152 6.28 6.26 8.74
N TYR A 153 5.56 5.76 7.73
CA TYR A 153 4.17 6.16 7.52
C TYR A 153 3.29 5.84 8.73
N TYR A 154 3.49 4.66 9.32
CA TYR A 154 2.84 4.25 10.56
C TYR A 154 3.30 5.09 11.76
N LEU A 155 4.62 5.18 11.99
CA LEU A 155 5.18 5.87 13.16
C LEU A 155 4.84 7.36 13.20
N LEU A 156 4.72 8.01 12.05
CA LEU A 156 4.35 9.43 11.96
C LEU A 156 2.91 9.71 12.42
N ASP A 157 2.05 8.70 12.50
CA ASP A 157 0.71 8.83 13.11
C ASP A 157 0.68 8.52 14.60
N TYR A 158 1.80 8.03 15.15
CA TYR A 158 1.92 7.73 16.56
C TYR A 158 2.09 9.06 17.33
N VAL A 159 1.14 9.32 18.25
CA VAL A 159 1.03 10.62 18.93
C VAL A 159 2.11 10.81 20.00
N ASP A 160 2.74 9.74 20.46
CA ASP A 160 3.76 9.80 21.50
C ASP A 160 5.14 10.11 20.93
N ARG A 161 5.62 11.33 21.20
CA ARG A 161 6.92 11.85 20.73
C ARG A 161 8.12 11.29 21.50
N GLU A 162 7.92 10.45 22.50
CA GLU A 162 8.99 9.78 23.25
C GLU A 162 9.97 9.02 22.33
N HIS A 163 9.53 8.69 21.12
CA HIS A 163 10.32 7.92 20.15
C HIS A 163 10.72 8.70 18.89
N ASP A 164 10.68 10.04 18.93
CA ASP A 164 11.07 10.89 17.79
C ASP A 164 12.49 10.61 17.28
N GLN A 165 13.41 10.13 18.13
CA GLN A 165 14.78 9.83 17.70
C GLN A 165 14.86 8.80 16.57
N VAL A 166 14.11 7.68 16.66
CA VAL A 166 14.14 6.66 15.58
C VAL A 166 13.45 7.19 14.32
N ILE A 167 12.42 8.02 14.47
CA ILE A 167 11.74 8.67 13.33
C ILE A 167 12.72 9.61 12.62
N ILE A 168 13.47 10.44 13.35
CA ILE A 168 14.47 11.34 12.79
C ILE A 168 15.58 10.57 12.07
N GLU A 169 16.07 9.47 12.65
CA GLU A 169 17.09 8.61 12.06
C GLU A 169 16.63 7.99 10.73
N LEU A 170 15.41 7.47 10.69
CA LEU A 170 14.79 6.91 9.50
C LEU A 170 14.52 7.98 8.42
N ILE A 171 14.09 9.18 8.81
CA ILE A 171 13.93 10.31 7.87
C ILE A 171 15.28 10.71 7.29
N GLN A 172 16.32 10.84 8.13
CA GLN A 172 17.67 11.18 7.69
C GLN A 172 18.23 10.13 6.72
N TYR A 173 17.95 8.85 6.97
CA TYR A 173 18.31 7.78 6.04
C TYR A 173 17.70 8.00 4.65
N LEU A 174 16.39 8.27 4.56
CA LEU A 174 15.74 8.57 3.28
C LEU A 174 16.25 9.86 2.62
N ILE A 175 16.58 10.89 3.40
CA ILE A 175 17.22 12.11 2.89
C ILE A 175 18.56 11.77 2.24
N ASN A 176 19.40 10.96 2.88
CA ASN A 176 20.70 10.57 2.33
C ASN A 176 20.57 9.78 1.00
N LEU A 177 19.46 9.04 0.82
CA LEU A 177 19.18 8.36 -0.45
C LEU A 177 18.84 9.32 -1.60
N THR A 178 18.53 10.59 -1.31
CA THR A 178 18.32 11.63 -2.34
C THR A 178 19.60 12.29 -2.83
N GLU A 179 20.72 12.06 -2.14
CA GLU A 179 22.03 12.57 -2.57
C GLU A 179 22.56 11.78 -3.79
N ASP A 180 23.51 12.38 -4.50
CA ASP A 180 24.16 11.74 -5.64
C ASP A 180 25.37 10.90 -5.20
N LYS A 181 25.55 9.73 -5.84
CA LYS A 181 26.80 8.95 -5.88
C LYS A 181 27.41 8.97 -7.27
N GLU A 182 28.72 8.73 -7.34
CA GLU A 182 29.37 8.38 -8.60
C GLU A 182 29.18 6.90 -8.93
N TYR A 183 28.72 6.61 -10.14
CA TYR A 183 28.63 5.27 -10.68
C TYR A 183 29.02 5.28 -12.16
N LYS A 184 30.04 4.49 -12.51
CA LYS A 184 30.59 4.40 -13.88
C LYS A 184 30.91 5.75 -14.54
N GLY A 185 31.39 6.73 -13.76
CA GLY A 185 31.76 8.07 -14.23
C GLY A 185 30.58 9.05 -14.37
N PHE A 186 29.37 8.66 -13.96
CA PHE A 186 28.19 9.52 -13.94
C PHE A 186 27.72 9.77 -12.52
N LYS A 187 27.07 10.91 -12.28
CA LYS A 187 26.33 11.18 -11.06
C LYS A 187 24.93 10.57 -11.15
N VAL A 188 24.54 9.87 -10.10
CA VAL A 188 23.26 9.17 -10.02
C VAL A 188 22.75 9.24 -8.59
N ILE A 189 21.44 9.37 -8.41
CA ILE A 189 20.81 9.37 -7.09
C ILE A 189 21.09 8.07 -6.33
N ASN A 190 21.31 8.13 -5.02
CA ASN A 190 21.59 6.97 -4.19
C ASN A 190 20.50 5.89 -4.22
N PHE A 191 19.26 6.23 -4.61
CA PHE A 191 18.18 5.28 -4.93
C PHE A 191 18.46 4.32 -6.10
N HIS A 192 19.56 4.49 -6.84
CA HIS A 192 19.97 3.56 -7.89
C HIS A 192 20.39 2.20 -7.31
N ILE A 193 19.64 1.18 -7.72
CA ILE A 193 19.87 -0.23 -7.40
C ILE A 193 20.79 -0.82 -8.45
N GLU A 194 21.98 -1.23 -8.03
CA GLU A 194 22.94 -1.84 -8.93
C GLU A 194 22.57 -3.30 -9.18
N LYS A 195 23.14 -3.88 -10.23
CA LYS A 195 22.80 -5.22 -10.72
C LYS A 195 22.74 -6.28 -9.63
N GLU A 196 23.73 -6.33 -8.75
CA GLU A 196 23.81 -7.37 -7.72
C GLU A 196 22.74 -7.23 -6.63
N GLN A 197 22.10 -6.06 -6.50
CA GLN A 197 21.00 -5.81 -5.56
C GLN A 197 19.61 -5.90 -6.21
N GLN A 198 19.53 -6.15 -7.51
CA GLN A 198 18.25 -6.40 -8.18
C GLN A 198 17.66 -7.73 -7.73
N PHE A 199 16.33 -7.79 -7.66
CA PHE A 199 15.63 -8.92 -7.04
C PHE A 199 15.52 -10.10 -7.99
N LEU A 200 15.16 -9.85 -9.26
CA LEU A 200 14.92 -10.91 -10.23
C LEU A 200 16.12 -11.09 -11.17
N ASP A 201 16.44 -12.34 -11.51
CA ASP A 201 17.53 -12.62 -12.44
C ASP A 201 17.28 -12.04 -13.84
N VAL A 202 16.01 -11.96 -14.27
CA VAL A 202 15.64 -11.29 -15.53
C VAL A 202 15.98 -9.80 -15.49
N GLU A 203 15.77 -9.11 -14.37
CA GLU A 203 16.15 -7.70 -14.20
C GLU A 203 17.67 -7.54 -14.34
N LYS A 204 18.44 -8.46 -13.75
CA LYS A 204 19.92 -8.48 -13.86
C LYS A 204 20.41 -8.66 -15.29
N MET A 205 19.67 -9.41 -16.10
CA MET A 205 19.99 -9.63 -17.51
C MET A 205 19.61 -8.43 -18.38
N GLU A 206 18.41 -7.88 -18.17
CA GLU A 206 17.86 -6.78 -18.99
C GLU A 206 18.44 -5.41 -18.62
N GLN A 207 18.86 -5.23 -17.36
CA GLN A 207 19.35 -3.98 -16.80
C GLN A 207 20.70 -4.19 -16.09
N PRO A 208 21.77 -4.54 -16.83
CA PRO A 208 23.06 -4.92 -16.26
C PRO A 208 23.79 -3.79 -15.51
N ASP A 209 23.33 -2.54 -15.70
CA ASP A 209 23.83 -1.35 -15.01
C ASP A 209 22.88 -0.90 -13.90
N GLY A 210 21.85 -1.69 -13.58
CA GLY A 210 20.85 -1.37 -12.58
C GLY A 210 19.78 -0.37 -13.03
N HIS A 211 18.95 0.06 -12.09
CA HIS A 211 17.83 0.97 -12.33
C HIS A 211 17.55 1.90 -11.13
N VAL A 212 16.79 2.95 -11.38
CA VAL A 212 16.12 3.76 -10.35
C VAL A 212 14.64 3.39 -10.33
N ASN A 213 14.09 3.07 -9.16
CA ASN A 213 12.70 2.60 -9.06
C ASN A 213 11.74 3.76 -8.74
N PHE A 214 10.74 3.95 -9.61
CA PHE A 214 9.70 4.98 -9.55
C PHE A 214 8.35 4.42 -9.11
N GLY A 215 8.27 3.11 -8.86
CA GLY A 215 7.05 2.46 -8.40
C GLY A 215 6.53 3.05 -7.09
N PHE A 216 5.24 2.83 -6.84
CA PHE A 216 4.61 3.19 -5.58
C PHE A 216 5.08 2.29 -4.45
N SER A 217 4.97 0.97 -4.64
CA SER A 217 5.19 0.00 -3.55
C SER A 217 6.66 -0.17 -3.23
N HIS A 218 7.54 -0.19 -4.25
CA HIS A 218 8.97 -0.50 -4.15
C HIS A 218 9.90 0.62 -4.62
N GLY A 219 9.35 1.77 -5.01
CA GLY A 219 10.12 2.89 -5.56
C GLY A 219 10.11 4.13 -4.69
N MET A 220 10.60 5.22 -5.27
CA MET A 220 10.81 6.51 -4.60
C MET A 220 9.50 7.22 -4.19
N MET A 221 8.33 6.72 -4.60
CA MET A 221 7.06 7.34 -4.21
C MET A 221 6.78 7.21 -2.71
N GLY A 222 7.06 6.04 -2.13
CA GLY A 222 6.98 5.82 -0.69
C GLY A 222 7.81 6.85 0.09
N PRO A 223 9.12 6.97 -0.19
CA PRO A 223 9.98 8.00 0.39
C PRO A 223 9.43 9.42 0.20
N LEU A 224 8.97 9.76 -1.01
CA LEU A 224 8.43 11.09 -1.28
C LEU A 224 7.19 11.39 -0.42
N ILE A 225 6.27 10.45 -0.26
CA ILE A 225 5.07 10.61 0.57
C ILE A 225 5.45 10.80 2.04
N VAL A 226 6.31 9.93 2.60
CA VAL A 226 6.63 10.01 4.04
C VAL A 226 7.49 11.21 4.40
N LEU A 227 8.40 11.64 3.53
CA LEU A 227 9.16 12.89 3.74
C LEU A 227 8.21 14.10 3.71
N SER A 228 7.25 14.11 2.78
CA SER A 228 6.23 15.16 2.71
C SER A 228 5.31 15.16 3.94
N LYS A 229 4.91 13.97 4.42
CA LYS A 229 4.14 13.81 5.67
C LYS A 229 4.93 14.30 6.89
N ALA A 230 6.22 13.97 7.00
CA ALA A 230 7.07 14.46 8.07
C ALA A 230 7.17 16.00 8.04
N ARG A 231 7.28 16.59 6.84
CA ARG A 231 7.28 18.04 6.66
C ARG A 231 5.97 18.68 7.07
N TYR A 232 4.83 18.07 6.71
CA TYR A 232 3.48 18.47 7.13
C TYR A 232 3.32 18.44 8.67
N LEU A 233 3.88 17.42 9.32
CA LEU A 233 3.92 17.27 10.78
C LEU A 233 4.98 18.15 11.48
N LYS A 234 5.64 19.05 10.71
CA LYS A 234 6.59 20.06 11.21
C LYS A 234 7.89 19.48 11.80
N TYR A 235 8.33 18.29 11.36
CA TYR A 235 9.70 17.85 11.63
C TYR A 235 10.68 18.81 10.94
N ASN A 236 11.69 19.27 11.68
CA ASN A 236 12.71 20.20 11.19
C ASN A 236 14.07 19.50 11.12
N ILE A 237 14.27 18.74 10.04
CA ILE A 237 15.48 17.95 9.79
C ILE A 237 16.23 18.57 8.61
N LYS A 238 17.54 18.76 8.77
CA LYS A 238 18.38 19.37 7.73
C LYS A 238 18.33 18.53 6.46
N GLY A 239 18.02 19.18 5.33
CA GLY A 239 17.94 18.53 4.02
C GLY A 239 16.56 18.00 3.66
N LEU A 240 15.57 17.99 4.57
CA LEU A 240 14.23 17.46 4.30
C LEU A 240 13.55 18.14 3.10
N ASP A 241 13.53 19.46 3.06
CA ASP A 241 12.89 20.22 1.97
C ASP A 241 13.60 20.01 0.61
N GLU A 242 14.94 19.89 0.60
CA GLU A 242 15.69 19.65 -0.63
C GLU A 242 15.51 18.21 -1.11
N ALA A 243 15.47 17.22 -0.21
CA ALA A 243 15.18 15.82 -0.53
C ALA A 243 13.81 15.67 -1.22
N ILE A 244 12.77 16.30 -0.65
CA ILE A 244 11.42 16.33 -1.24
C ILE A 244 11.46 16.92 -2.66
N LYS A 245 12.15 18.06 -2.81
CA LYS A 245 12.29 18.75 -4.10
C LYS A 245 13.05 17.93 -5.14
N ILE A 246 14.12 17.23 -4.76
CA ILE A 246 14.87 16.33 -5.65
C ILE A 246 13.94 15.23 -6.18
N LEU A 247 13.22 14.55 -5.30
CA LEU A 247 12.31 13.47 -5.68
C LEU A 247 11.19 13.97 -6.60
N ARG A 248 10.54 15.09 -6.26
CA ARG A 248 9.51 15.70 -7.12
C ARG A 248 10.03 16.04 -8.51
N LYS A 249 11.21 16.65 -8.60
CA LYS A 249 11.86 16.97 -9.87
C LYS A 249 12.19 15.74 -10.70
N LEU A 250 12.48 14.59 -10.09
CA LEU A 250 12.68 13.34 -10.84
C LEU A 250 11.38 12.86 -11.48
N TYR A 251 10.26 12.91 -10.77
CA TYR A 251 8.94 12.61 -11.37
C TYR A 251 8.58 13.60 -12.47
N GLU A 252 8.83 14.90 -12.29
CA GLU A 252 8.63 15.92 -13.32
C GLU A 252 9.51 15.67 -14.57
N LYS A 253 10.77 15.30 -14.35
CA LYS A 253 11.75 15.10 -15.41
C LYS A 253 11.47 13.89 -16.30
N PHE A 254 10.98 12.80 -15.71
CA PHE A 254 10.76 11.53 -16.41
C PHE A 254 9.28 11.22 -16.66
N LEU A 255 8.41 12.23 -16.60
CA LEU A 255 7.03 12.08 -17.07
C LEU A 255 6.99 12.10 -18.60
N ILE A 256 6.05 11.35 -19.16
CA ILE A 256 5.59 11.49 -20.55
C ILE A 256 4.07 11.56 -20.56
N ILE A 257 3.52 12.05 -21.66
CA ILE A 257 2.08 12.00 -21.93
C ILE A 257 1.88 11.03 -23.09
N ASP A 258 1.11 9.98 -22.87
CA ASP A 258 0.74 9.01 -23.88
C ASP A 258 -0.76 8.76 -23.82
N ASP A 259 -1.44 8.81 -24.96
CA ASP A 259 -2.91 8.72 -25.07
C ASP A 259 -3.66 9.68 -24.11
N GLY A 260 -3.12 10.88 -23.94
CA GLY A 260 -3.72 11.94 -23.11
C GLY A 260 -3.61 11.73 -21.60
N VAL A 261 -2.88 10.71 -21.12
CA VAL A 261 -2.60 10.48 -19.70
C VAL A 261 -1.12 10.59 -19.39
N LEU A 262 -0.80 11.05 -18.17
CA LEU A 262 0.57 10.97 -17.65
C LEU A 262 1.04 9.52 -17.65
N LYS A 263 2.33 9.28 -17.84
CA LYS A 263 3.00 8.01 -17.54
C LYS A 263 4.37 8.27 -16.98
N TYR A 264 4.80 7.36 -16.12
CA TYR A 264 6.10 7.39 -15.45
C TYR A 264 6.83 6.07 -15.68
N PRO A 265 8.17 6.04 -15.57
CA PRO A 265 8.89 4.78 -15.45
C PRO A 265 8.40 3.98 -14.25
N THR A 266 8.47 2.65 -14.35
CA THR A 266 8.33 1.76 -13.17
C THR A 266 9.71 1.54 -12.57
N GLN A 267 10.60 0.97 -13.36
CA GLN A 267 12.03 0.92 -13.16
C GLN A 267 12.66 1.67 -14.33
N LEU A 268 13.47 2.69 -14.04
CA LEU A 268 14.19 3.46 -15.05
C LEU A 268 15.62 2.92 -15.17
N PRO A 269 15.96 2.17 -16.23
CA PRO A 269 17.32 1.69 -16.45
C PRO A 269 18.35 2.81 -16.40
N PHE A 270 19.53 2.52 -15.84
CA PHE A 270 20.62 3.49 -15.67
C PHE A 270 20.93 4.29 -16.94
N LYS A 271 21.01 3.63 -18.11
CA LYS A 271 21.27 4.29 -19.41
C LYS A 271 20.30 5.43 -19.73
N TYR A 272 19.03 5.26 -19.37
CA TYR A 272 17.97 6.24 -19.64
C TYR A 272 18.03 7.40 -18.63
N TYR A 273 18.38 7.08 -17.38
CA TYR A 273 18.60 8.08 -16.34
C TYR A 273 19.71 9.08 -16.74
N ILE A 274 20.87 8.58 -17.21
CA ILE A 274 22.01 9.44 -17.56
C ILE A 274 21.80 10.23 -18.86
N ASN A 275 21.03 9.67 -19.80
CA ASN A 275 20.75 10.34 -21.08
C ASN A 275 19.55 11.30 -20.99
N ASN A 276 18.84 11.34 -19.87
CA ASN A 276 17.58 12.06 -19.72
C ASN A 276 16.52 11.62 -20.75
N GLU A 277 16.51 10.34 -21.08
CA GLU A 277 15.59 9.75 -22.05
C GLU A 277 14.55 8.91 -21.33
N PHE A 278 13.34 8.86 -21.88
CA PHE A 278 12.34 7.89 -21.46
C PHE A 278 11.51 7.44 -22.65
N ALA A 279 11.57 6.14 -22.98
CA ALA A 279 10.90 5.59 -24.15
C ALA A 279 9.63 4.80 -23.82
N ASN A 280 9.54 4.15 -22.65
CA ASN A 280 8.44 3.22 -22.32
C ASN A 280 7.89 3.42 -20.91
N GLY A 281 6.69 4.00 -20.83
CA GLY A 281 5.85 4.23 -19.64
C GLY A 281 5.45 2.99 -18.85
N SER A 282 4.92 3.19 -17.65
CA SER A 282 4.20 2.17 -16.89
C SER A 282 3.12 1.50 -17.74
N PHE A 283 3.06 0.17 -17.62
CA PHE A 283 2.28 -0.67 -18.52
C PHE A 283 0.88 -0.95 -18.00
N ASN A 284 0.58 -0.75 -16.71
CA ASN A 284 -0.75 -0.97 -16.13
C ASN A 284 -1.19 0.19 -15.22
N ALA A 285 -2.46 0.15 -14.81
CA ALA A 285 -3.09 1.15 -13.95
C ALA A 285 -3.13 0.76 -12.45
N GLY A 286 -2.29 -0.18 -12.02
CA GLY A 286 -2.25 -0.70 -10.66
C GLY A 286 -1.70 0.26 -9.61
N TRP A 287 -1.78 -0.14 -8.35
CA TRP A 287 -1.22 0.61 -7.23
C TRP A 287 0.30 0.48 -7.17
N CYS A 288 0.86 -0.74 -7.23
CA CYS A 288 2.27 -0.98 -6.90
C CYS A 288 3.27 -0.34 -7.88
N TYR A 289 3.14 -0.62 -9.18
CA TYR A 289 3.97 -0.10 -10.27
C TYR A 289 3.14 0.58 -11.36
N GLY A 290 1.83 0.70 -11.13
CA GLY A 290 0.94 1.29 -12.11
C GLY A 290 0.88 2.80 -12.00
N ASN A 291 0.46 3.39 -13.11
CA ASN A 291 0.39 4.84 -13.25
C ASN A 291 -0.56 5.50 -12.24
N THR A 292 -1.69 4.86 -11.96
CA THR A 292 -2.71 5.36 -11.04
C THR A 292 -2.15 5.54 -9.62
N GLY A 293 -1.37 4.56 -9.15
CA GLY A 293 -0.69 4.65 -7.86
C GLY A 293 0.24 5.86 -7.80
N ILE A 294 1.11 6.02 -8.79
CA ILE A 294 2.07 7.13 -8.86
C ILE A 294 1.36 8.49 -8.86
N VAL A 295 0.36 8.69 -9.73
CA VAL A 295 -0.38 9.97 -9.79
C VAL A 295 -1.15 10.24 -8.50
N ARG A 296 -1.75 9.21 -7.88
CA ARG A 296 -2.38 9.34 -6.56
C ARG A 296 -1.37 9.73 -5.48
N GLY A 297 -0.17 9.15 -5.51
CA GLY A 297 0.93 9.51 -4.62
C GLY A 297 1.37 10.96 -4.77
N LEU A 298 1.55 11.43 -6.01
CA LEU A 298 1.90 12.83 -6.30
C LEU A 298 0.81 13.80 -5.83
N MET A 299 -0.47 13.46 -6.06
CA MET A 299 -1.61 14.22 -5.52
C MET A 299 -1.55 14.31 -3.98
N LYS A 300 -1.30 13.20 -3.29
CA LYS A 300 -1.16 13.16 -1.82
C LYS A 300 0.04 13.97 -1.33
N THR A 301 1.18 13.89 -2.02
CA THR A 301 2.36 14.72 -1.73
C THR A 301 2.05 16.21 -1.88
N ALA A 302 1.39 16.62 -2.97
CA ALA A 302 0.99 18.02 -3.18
C ALA A 302 0.08 18.52 -2.05
N SER A 303 -0.85 17.66 -1.58
CA SER A 303 -1.71 17.95 -0.42
C SER A 303 -0.90 18.19 0.87
N TYR A 304 0.03 17.29 1.23
CA TYR A 304 0.89 17.48 2.42
C TYR A 304 1.75 18.76 2.36
N LEU A 305 2.16 19.17 1.17
CA LEU A 305 2.98 20.35 0.94
C LEU A 305 2.18 21.65 0.75
N TYR A 306 0.85 21.58 0.82
CA TYR A 306 -0.05 22.72 0.55
C TYR A 306 0.17 23.36 -0.84
N LEU A 307 0.45 22.54 -1.86
CA LEU A 307 0.66 22.96 -3.25
C LEU A 307 -0.66 22.81 -4.03
N GLU A 308 -1.55 23.80 -3.90
CA GLU A 308 -2.93 23.73 -4.40
C GLU A 308 -3.02 23.51 -5.92
N ASP A 309 -2.24 24.24 -6.71
CA ASP A 309 -2.23 24.11 -8.18
C ASP A 309 -1.81 22.69 -8.62
N GLU A 310 -0.78 22.13 -7.98
CA GLU A 310 -0.31 20.78 -8.26
C GLU A 310 -1.30 19.71 -7.80
N TYR A 311 -1.95 19.94 -6.66
CA TYR A 311 -3.00 19.06 -6.18
C TYR A 311 -4.14 18.92 -7.20
N TYR A 312 -4.65 20.06 -7.69
CA TYR A 312 -5.71 20.04 -8.70
C TYR A 312 -5.24 19.50 -10.04
N TYR A 313 -4.00 19.79 -10.44
CA TYR A 313 -3.40 19.19 -11.63
C TYR A 313 -3.41 17.65 -11.54
N TYR A 314 -2.80 17.07 -10.49
CA TYR A 314 -2.74 15.62 -10.33
C TYR A 314 -4.12 14.99 -10.12
N LYS A 315 -5.08 15.71 -9.52
CA LYS A 315 -6.47 15.27 -9.43
C LYS A 315 -7.11 15.10 -10.81
N GLU A 316 -6.94 16.08 -11.71
CA GLU A 316 -7.47 15.98 -13.08
C GLU A 316 -6.75 14.88 -13.88
N GLU A 317 -5.44 14.72 -13.72
CA GLU A 317 -4.69 13.63 -14.39
C GLU A 317 -5.11 12.25 -13.87
N LEU A 318 -5.40 12.12 -12.57
CA LEU A 318 -5.93 10.88 -11.99
C LEU A 318 -7.32 10.54 -12.56
N LEU A 319 -8.19 11.54 -12.72
CA LEU A 319 -9.49 11.38 -13.36
C LEU A 319 -9.37 10.89 -14.81
N LYS A 320 -8.40 11.41 -15.58
CA LYS A 320 -8.17 10.95 -16.95
C LYS A 320 -7.82 9.47 -16.99
N ILE A 321 -6.91 9.02 -16.11
CA ILE A 321 -6.49 7.61 -16.02
C ILE A 321 -7.68 6.72 -15.64
N ILE A 322 -8.38 7.08 -14.56
CA ILE A 322 -9.53 6.34 -14.05
C ILE A 322 -10.64 6.23 -15.08
N ASN A 323 -10.89 7.26 -15.89
CA ASN A 323 -11.97 7.26 -16.85
C ASN A 323 -11.59 6.73 -18.25
N GLN A 324 -10.37 6.19 -18.44
CA GLN A 324 -10.01 5.50 -19.67
C GLN A 324 -10.90 4.25 -19.92
N PRO A 325 -10.95 3.76 -21.18
CA PRO A 325 -11.48 2.44 -21.49
C PRO A 325 -10.81 1.35 -20.65
N ILE A 326 -11.56 0.33 -20.27
CA ILE A 326 -11.10 -0.68 -19.30
C ILE A 326 -9.91 -1.50 -19.80
N GLU A 327 -9.79 -1.65 -21.12
CA GLU A 327 -8.68 -2.32 -21.80
C GLU A 327 -7.36 -1.57 -21.63
N LYS A 328 -7.41 -0.26 -21.42
CA LYS A 328 -6.22 0.59 -21.24
C LYS A 328 -5.60 0.44 -19.85
N TYR A 329 -6.33 -0.14 -18.89
CA TYR A 329 -5.75 -0.46 -17.58
C TYR A 329 -4.69 -1.57 -17.65
N ASN A 330 -4.75 -2.43 -18.68
CA ASN A 330 -3.83 -3.54 -18.91
C ASN A 330 -3.70 -4.49 -17.70
N PHE A 331 -4.83 -4.87 -17.12
CA PHE A 331 -4.90 -5.82 -16.01
C PHE A 331 -5.24 -7.23 -16.50
N ASN A 332 -4.48 -8.20 -15.98
CA ASN A 332 -4.74 -9.64 -16.14
C ASN A 332 -5.27 -10.29 -14.87
N GLU A 333 -5.35 -9.55 -13.76
CA GLU A 333 -5.68 -10.05 -12.43
C GLU A 333 -6.73 -9.20 -11.74
N THR A 334 -7.32 -9.74 -10.67
CA THR A 334 -8.36 -9.07 -9.88
C THR A 334 -7.86 -8.46 -8.58
N ILE A 335 -6.64 -8.81 -8.17
CA ILE A 335 -6.08 -8.49 -6.85
C ILE A 335 -5.88 -6.98 -6.65
N LEU A 336 -5.70 -6.57 -5.40
CA LEU A 336 -5.59 -5.17 -5.03
C LEU A 336 -4.25 -4.54 -5.41
N CYS A 337 -3.16 -5.32 -5.38
CA CYS A 337 -1.81 -4.82 -5.67
C CYS A 337 -1.70 -4.23 -7.09
N HIS A 338 -2.20 -4.96 -8.09
CA HIS A 338 -2.07 -4.59 -9.51
C HIS A 338 -3.17 -5.18 -10.42
N GLY A 339 -4.37 -5.38 -9.88
CA GLY A 339 -5.54 -5.84 -10.64
C GLY A 339 -6.73 -4.88 -10.57
N TYR A 340 -7.90 -5.37 -10.97
CA TYR A 340 -9.12 -4.56 -11.01
C TYR A 340 -9.56 -4.00 -9.64
N ALA A 341 -9.27 -4.68 -8.52
CA ALA A 341 -9.55 -4.11 -7.19
C ALA A 341 -8.73 -2.83 -6.92
N SER A 342 -7.53 -2.74 -7.50
CA SER A 342 -6.63 -1.59 -7.36
C SER A 342 -7.26 -0.28 -7.83
N ILE A 343 -7.80 -0.27 -9.07
CA ILE A 343 -8.39 0.95 -9.64
C ILE A 343 -9.67 1.35 -8.90
N VAL A 344 -10.47 0.37 -8.48
CA VAL A 344 -11.70 0.60 -7.71
C VAL A 344 -11.38 1.25 -6.37
N GLU A 345 -10.39 0.73 -5.63
CA GLU A 345 -10.04 1.31 -4.33
C GLU A 345 -9.43 2.71 -4.46
N ILE A 346 -8.60 2.96 -5.48
CA ILE A 346 -8.08 4.31 -5.73
C ILE A 346 -9.21 5.29 -6.08
N GLN A 347 -10.20 4.87 -6.88
CA GLN A 347 -11.40 5.68 -7.16
C GLN A 347 -12.15 6.05 -5.90
N ILE A 348 -12.43 5.07 -5.04
CA ILE A 348 -13.16 5.26 -3.79
C ILE A 348 -12.39 6.18 -2.85
N SER A 349 -11.09 5.95 -2.70
CA SER A 349 -10.21 6.77 -1.85
C SER A 349 -10.12 8.22 -2.34
N ALA A 350 -9.93 8.44 -3.65
CA ALA A 350 -9.91 9.78 -4.21
C ALA A 350 -11.28 10.49 -4.07
N TYR A 351 -12.39 9.76 -4.24
CA TYR A 351 -13.72 10.31 -3.98
C TYR A 351 -13.95 10.66 -2.51
N LYS A 352 -13.51 9.80 -1.58
CA LYS A 352 -13.61 10.04 -0.13
C LYS A 352 -12.96 11.35 0.27
N GLU A 353 -11.77 11.62 -0.26
CA GLU A 353 -11.02 12.85 -0.02
C GLU A 353 -11.65 14.06 -0.72
N THR A 354 -11.87 13.98 -2.04
CA THR A 354 -12.21 15.15 -2.88
C THR A 354 -13.69 15.48 -2.92
N LYS A 355 -14.56 14.51 -2.62
CA LYS A 355 -16.01 14.52 -2.89
C LYS A 355 -16.38 14.76 -4.37
N ASP A 356 -15.43 14.61 -5.29
CA ASP A 356 -15.66 14.81 -6.71
C ASP A 356 -16.30 13.57 -7.35
N LYS A 357 -17.55 13.71 -7.76
CA LYS A 357 -18.35 12.59 -8.30
C LYS A 357 -17.78 12.00 -9.58
N ARG A 358 -16.92 12.71 -10.32
CA ARG A 358 -16.30 12.20 -11.54
C ARG A 358 -15.43 10.96 -11.31
N PHE A 359 -14.95 10.75 -10.08
CA PHE A 359 -14.26 9.51 -9.69
C PHE A 359 -15.19 8.28 -9.69
N LEU A 360 -16.50 8.48 -9.63
CA LEU A 360 -17.51 7.41 -9.61
C LEU A 360 -18.07 7.09 -11.00
N ASP A 361 -17.78 7.88 -12.03
CA ASP A 361 -18.38 7.76 -13.38
C ASP A 361 -18.22 6.35 -13.99
N THR A 362 -17.09 5.70 -13.70
CA THR A 362 -16.75 4.36 -14.20
C THR A 362 -16.80 3.27 -13.14
N LEU A 363 -17.21 3.58 -11.91
CA LEU A 363 -17.17 2.65 -10.78
C LEU A 363 -18.03 1.40 -11.01
N GLU A 364 -19.26 1.56 -11.49
CA GLU A 364 -20.15 0.42 -11.77
C GLU A 364 -19.56 -0.53 -12.82
N ARG A 365 -18.97 0.01 -13.91
CA ARG A 365 -18.26 -0.77 -14.93
C ARG A 365 -17.09 -1.54 -14.32
N ASN A 366 -16.29 -0.88 -13.48
CA ASN A 366 -15.07 -1.47 -12.92
C ASN A 366 -15.41 -2.56 -11.88
N LEU A 367 -16.46 -2.38 -11.07
CA LEU A 367 -16.98 -3.40 -10.15
C LEU A 367 -17.52 -4.62 -10.90
N LEU A 368 -18.30 -4.43 -11.97
CA LEU A 368 -18.81 -5.53 -12.80
C LEU A 368 -17.67 -6.35 -13.40
N LYS A 369 -16.61 -5.68 -13.89
CA LYS A 369 -15.43 -6.36 -14.42
C LYS A 369 -14.68 -7.13 -13.34
N LEU A 370 -14.47 -6.53 -12.16
CA LEU A 370 -13.82 -7.17 -11.02
C LEU A 370 -14.55 -8.47 -10.64
N ILE A 371 -15.86 -8.41 -10.41
CA ILE A 371 -16.67 -9.59 -10.05
C ILE A 371 -16.63 -10.64 -11.15
N LYS A 372 -16.76 -10.24 -12.42
CA LYS A 372 -16.76 -11.17 -13.55
C LYS A 372 -15.44 -11.92 -13.67
N GLU A 373 -14.30 -11.22 -13.65
CA GLU A 373 -12.99 -11.87 -13.77
C GLU A 373 -12.65 -12.69 -12.52
N HIS A 374 -13.11 -12.26 -11.33
CA HIS A 374 -12.91 -13.01 -10.09
C HIS A 374 -13.66 -14.35 -10.12
N ASN A 375 -14.93 -14.33 -10.54
CA ASN A 375 -15.70 -15.55 -10.69
C ASN A 375 -15.13 -16.48 -11.77
N LYS A 376 -14.58 -15.91 -12.85
CA LYS A 376 -13.91 -16.68 -13.91
C LYS A 376 -12.63 -17.36 -13.40
N SER A 377 -11.81 -16.66 -12.62
CA SER A 377 -10.55 -17.23 -12.09
C SER A 377 -10.80 -18.40 -11.13
N ILE A 378 -11.87 -18.31 -10.32
CA ILE A 378 -12.36 -19.41 -9.47
C ILE A 378 -12.78 -20.60 -10.33
N GLN A 379 -13.65 -20.39 -11.33
CA GLN A 379 -14.16 -21.47 -12.18
C GLN A 379 -13.05 -22.22 -12.94
N ASN A 380 -12.04 -21.49 -13.40
CA ASN A 380 -10.91 -22.08 -14.13
C ASN A 380 -9.90 -22.78 -13.23
N LYS A 381 -10.05 -22.72 -11.89
CA LYS A 381 -9.01 -23.13 -10.91
C LYS A 381 -7.65 -22.47 -11.18
N GLU A 382 -7.66 -21.34 -11.87
CA GLU A 382 -6.48 -20.51 -12.10
C GLU A 382 -6.13 -19.73 -10.84
N ASN A 383 -7.10 -19.58 -9.94
CA ASN A 383 -6.91 -18.90 -8.68
C ASN A 383 -6.22 -19.81 -7.65
N LYS A 384 -4.90 -19.69 -7.53
CA LYS A 384 -4.11 -20.36 -6.46
C LYS A 384 -4.42 -19.82 -5.04
N HIS A 385 -5.35 -18.86 -4.93
CA HIS A 385 -5.58 -18.00 -3.78
C HIS A 385 -7.02 -18.07 -3.21
N GLU A 386 -7.78 -19.15 -3.47
CA GLU A 386 -9.20 -19.26 -3.03
C GLU A 386 -9.42 -19.07 -1.53
N GLU A 387 -8.41 -19.35 -0.69
CA GLU A 387 -8.45 -19.14 0.76
C GLU A 387 -7.32 -18.23 1.28
N ASP A 388 -6.80 -17.37 0.41
CA ASP A 388 -5.78 -16.36 0.75
C ASP A 388 -6.48 -15.06 1.14
N PHE A 389 -6.51 -14.73 2.44
CA PHE A 389 -7.17 -13.53 2.95
C PHE A 389 -6.23 -12.32 3.02
N SER A 390 -5.06 -12.39 2.39
CA SER A 390 -4.14 -11.26 2.34
C SER A 390 -4.72 -10.05 1.61
N LEU A 391 -4.26 -8.87 2.00
CA LEU A 391 -4.72 -7.61 1.44
C LEU A 391 -4.29 -7.43 -0.01
N LEU A 392 -3.03 -7.72 -0.35
CA LEU A 392 -2.45 -7.33 -1.64
C LEU A 392 -2.73 -8.33 -2.76
N GLU A 393 -2.69 -9.62 -2.45
CA GLU A 393 -2.70 -10.72 -3.44
C GLU A 393 -3.91 -11.65 -3.28
N GLY A 394 -4.58 -11.59 -2.12
CA GLY A 394 -5.68 -12.48 -1.77
C GLY A 394 -7.08 -11.95 -2.06
N ILE A 395 -8.06 -12.80 -1.73
CA ILE A 395 -9.49 -12.47 -1.72
C ILE A 395 -9.84 -11.44 -0.63
N GLY A 396 -8.97 -11.26 0.38
CA GLY A 396 -9.12 -10.24 1.41
C GLY A 396 -9.20 -8.84 0.80
N GLY A 397 -8.22 -8.46 -0.02
CA GLY A 397 -8.22 -7.15 -0.69
C GLY A 397 -9.39 -6.93 -1.64
N ILE A 398 -9.80 -7.97 -2.37
CA ILE A 398 -10.98 -7.92 -3.25
C ILE A 398 -12.23 -7.64 -2.41
N THR A 399 -12.41 -8.40 -1.32
CA THR A 399 -13.58 -8.27 -0.44
C THR A 399 -13.65 -6.91 0.23
N LEU A 400 -12.53 -6.39 0.75
CA LEU A 400 -12.50 -5.07 1.36
C LEU A 400 -12.78 -3.96 0.34
N THR A 401 -12.26 -4.08 -0.89
CA THR A 401 -12.57 -3.14 -1.98
C THR A 401 -14.06 -3.13 -2.31
N LEU A 402 -14.66 -4.31 -2.47
CA LEU A 402 -16.10 -4.47 -2.74
C LEU A 402 -16.95 -3.88 -1.60
N LEU A 403 -16.57 -4.13 -0.35
CA LEU A 403 -17.26 -3.59 0.82
C LEU A 403 -17.16 -2.06 0.88
N ASN A 404 -15.96 -1.51 0.70
CA ASN A 404 -15.72 -0.06 0.71
C ASN A 404 -16.48 0.66 -0.42
N ALA A 405 -16.70 0.00 -1.56
CA ALA A 405 -17.47 0.54 -2.67
C ALA A 405 -18.94 0.81 -2.31
N ILE A 406 -19.48 0.10 -1.31
CA ILE A 406 -20.83 0.29 -0.80
C ILE A 406 -20.82 1.21 0.41
N THR A 407 -19.94 0.95 1.39
CA THR A 407 -20.02 1.59 2.71
C THR A 407 -19.31 2.93 2.78
N LEU A 408 -18.23 3.10 2.01
CA LEU A 408 -17.34 4.26 2.05
C LEU A 408 -16.84 4.59 3.47
N ASP A 409 -16.65 3.60 4.33
CA ASP A 409 -16.24 3.80 5.73
C ASP A 409 -15.02 2.99 6.17
N LEU A 410 -14.49 2.12 5.29
CA LEU A 410 -13.26 1.39 5.56
C LEU A 410 -12.01 2.29 5.55
N THR A 411 -10.96 1.83 6.21
CA THR A 411 -9.74 2.61 6.45
C THR A 411 -8.46 1.95 5.95
N PHE A 412 -8.55 0.77 5.32
CA PHE A 412 -7.39 0.07 4.78
C PHE A 412 -6.67 0.83 3.65
N ASN A 413 -7.31 1.81 3.02
CA ASN A 413 -6.65 2.70 2.08
C ASN A 413 -5.44 3.44 2.69
N LYS A 414 -5.41 3.56 4.02
CA LYS A 414 -4.29 4.14 4.75
C LYS A 414 -3.04 3.25 4.75
N ILE A 415 -3.15 1.93 4.89
CA ILE A 415 -1.96 1.06 4.79
C ILE A 415 -1.38 1.07 3.37
N LEU A 416 -2.22 1.32 2.37
CA LEU A 416 -1.82 1.53 0.97
C LEU A 416 -1.25 2.95 0.71
N MET A 417 -1.25 3.85 1.69
CA MET A 417 -0.82 5.25 1.56
C MET A 417 -1.58 6.04 0.48
N ILE A 418 -2.84 5.69 0.21
CA ILE A 418 -3.70 6.37 -0.78
C ILE A 418 -4.93 7.03 -0.15
N ASP A 419 -4.98 7.11 1.18
CA ASP A 419 -6.04 7.77 1.97
C ASP A 419 -6.17 9.27 1.74
#